data_AF-A0A1Y2JPV3-F1
#
_entry.id   AF-A0A1Y2JPV3-F1
#
_cell.length_a   1.000
_cell.length_b   1.000
_cell.length_c   1.000
_cell.angle_alpha   90.00
_cell.angle_beta   90.00
_cell.angle_gamma   90.00
#
_symmetry.space_group_name_H-M   'P 1'
#
loop_
_entity.id
_entity.type
_entity.pdbx_description
1 polymer ?
#
loop_
_entity_poly.entity_id
_entity_poly.type
_entity_poly.pdbx_seq_one_letter_code
_entity_poly.pdbx_strand_id
1 'polypeptide(L)'
;MSVPCKSELSLLNHDEREVILSTHHPVVGEMERDGLESLRARLRDLRDRERTLSRHRRRETKGTADPRGKSFSGTAEHANRRQSVFAAAIKRVKNELRRIRKFEARRELGEAARRALALRRARQFSRPRTTPTSHDGMRSIPSRRRLKKLPPEKIGRVSQANKRAQARRDAKRGRGN
;
A
#
# COMPACT_ATOMS: atom_id res chain seq x y z
N MET A 1 8.33 10.53 3.37
CA MET A 1 8.79 11.92 3.17
C MET A 1 8.15 12.45 1.90
N SER A 2 7.39 13.54 1.99
CA SER A 2 6.92 14.29 0.83
C SER A 2 7.85 15.47 0.68
N VAL A 3 8.54 15.58 -0.45
CA VAL A 3 9.41 16.71 -0.75
C VAL A 3 8.52 17.79 -1.39
N PRO A 4 8.61 19.07 -0.98
CA PRO A 4 7.86 20.15 -1.65
C PRO A 4 8.14 20.18 -3.16
N CYS A 5 7.13 20.47 -3.99
CA CYS A 5 7.29 20.49 -5.45
C CYS A 5 8.44 21.41 -5.90
N LYS A 6 8.58 22.59 -5.27
CA LYS A 6 9.68 23.52 -5.55
C LYS A 6 11.07 22.91 -5.32
N SER A 7 11.25 22.13 -4.25
CA SER A 7 12.54 21.49 -3.96
C SER A 7 12.77 20.22 -4.77
N GLU A 8 11.72 19.55 -5.25
CA GLU A 8 11.85 18.51 -6.28
C GLU A 8 12.43 19.11 -7.57
N LEU A 9 11.89 20.24 -8.04
CA LEU A 9 12.30 20.88 -9.29
C LEU A 9 13.71 21.46 -9.25
N SER A 10 14.16 22.00 -8.11
CA SER A 10 15.51 22.58 -8.01
C SER A 10 16.63 21.55 -8.17
N LEU A 11 16.36 20.26 -7.95
CA LEU A 11 17.35 19.17 -7.99
C LEU A 11 17.47 18.50 -9.37
N LEU A 12 16.55 18.82 -10.28
CA LEU A 12 16.35 18.09 -11.53
C LEU A 12 16.68 18.95 -12.76
N ASN A 13 17.07 18.28 -13.84
CA ASN A 13 17.26 18.89 -15.15
C ASN A 13 15.92 19.20 -15.82
N HIS A 14 15.91 20.01 -16.89
CA HIS A 14 14.68 20.43 -17.57
C HIS A 14 13.79 19.25 -17.97
N ASP A 15 14.33 18.29 -18.73
CA ASP A 15 13.59 17.10 -19.18
C ASP A 15 13.07 16.25 -18.01
N GLU A 16 13.85 16.15 -16.93
CA GLU A 16 13.46 15.42 -15.73
C GLU A 16 12.32 16.12 -14.97
N ARG A 17 12.31 17.45 -14.98
CA ARG A 17 11.24 18.25 -14.38
C ARG A 17 9.92 18.00 -15.08
N GLU A 18 9.90 17.99 -16.41
CA GLU A 18 8.68 17.69 -17.19
C GLU A 18 8.10 16.32 -16.84
N VAL A 19 8.97 15.31 -16.76
CA VAL A 19 8.57 13.97 -16.33
C VAL A 19 7.97 13.98 -14.93
N ILE A 20 8.60 14.67 -13.96
CA ILE A 20 8.06 14.76 -12.60
C ILE A 20 6.75 15.54 -12.55
N LEU A 21 6.61 16.62 -13.32
CA LEU A 21 5.38 17.41 -13.39
C LEU A 21 4.20 16.56 -13.87
N SER A 22 4.40 15.65 -14.83
CA SER A 22 3.37 14.70 -15.26
C SER A 22 2.88 13.76 -14.14
N THR A 23 3.66 13.55 -13.08
CA THR A 23 3.29 12.69 -11.94
C THR A 23 2.46 13.41 -10.88
N HIS A 24 2.37 14.74 -10.95
CA HIS A 24 1.58 15.53 -10.03
C HIS A 24 0.12 15.59 -10.46
N HIS A 25 -0.76 15.78 -9.48
CA HIS A 25 -2.19 16.01 -9.73
C HIS A 25 -2.38 17.46 -10.22
N PRO A 26 -3.27 17.75 -11.20
CA PRO A 26 -4.29 16.87 -11.79
C PRO A 26 -3.80 15.91 -12.88
N VAL A 27 -2.69 16.24 -13.56
CA VAL A 27 -2.22 15.57 -14.79
C VAL A 27 -2.18 14.05 -14.68
N VAL A 28 -1.60 13.51 -13.60
CA VAL A 28 -1.49 12.06 -13.41
C VAL A 28 -2.86 11.34 -13.37
N GLY A 29 -3.93 12.04 -12.96
CA GLY A 29 -5.28 11.50 -12.88
C GLY A 29 -6.03 11.49 -14.21
N GLU A 30 -5.53 12.21 -15.22
CA GLU A 30 -6.10 12.25 -16.57
C GLU A 30 -5.44 11.24 -17.51
N MET A 31 -4.29 10.69 -17.11
CA MET A 31 -3.56 9.70 -17.89
C MET A 31 -4.25 8.32 -17.90
N GLU A 32 -4.23 7.68 -19.05
CA GLU A 32 -4.66 6.28 -19.19
C GLU A 32 -3.70 5.31 -18.47
N ARG A 33 -4.21 4.12 -18.14
CA ARG A 33 -3.47 3.04 -17.50
C ARG A 33 -2.14 2.73 -18.20
N ASP A 34 -2.14 2.61 -19.53
CA ASP A 34 -0.94 2.27 -20.30
C ASP A 34 0.10 3.40 -20.27
N GLY A 35 -0.37 4.65 -20.30
CA GLY A 35 0.47 5.83 -20.08
C GLY A 35 1.12 5.83 -18.69
N LEU A 36 0.35 5.48 -17.65
CA LEU A 36 0.86 5.36 -16.28
C LEU A 36 1.87 4.21 -16.11
N GLU A 37 1.68 3.09 -16.81
CA GLU A 37 2.63 1.97 -16.78
C GLU A 37 3.95 2.31 -17.48
N SER A 38 3.87 3.01 -18.60
CA SER A 38 5.02 3.53 -19.36
C SER A 38 5.79 4.59 -18.56
N LEU A 39 5.07 5.55 -17.96
CA LEU A 39 5.64 6.56 -17.07
C LEU A 39 6.34 5.92 -15.85
N ARG A 40 5.72 4.88 -15.26
CA ARG A 40 6.32 4.10 -14.16
C ARG A 40 7.62 3.43 -14.58
N ALA A 41 7.71 2.88 -15.80
CA ALA A 41 8.93 2.26 -16.31
C ALA A 41 10.04 3.31 -16.45
N ARG A 42 9.76 4.43 -17.14
CA ARG A 42 10.70 5.55 -17.30
C ARG A 42 11.23 6.07 -15.95
N LEU A 43 10.35 6.24 -14.96
CA LEU A 43 10.74 6.69 -13.61
C LEU A 43 11.63 5.67 -12.87
N ARG A 44 11.44 4.36 -13.09
CA ARG A 44 12.30 3.34 -12.50
C ARG A 44 13.70 3.40 -13.08
N ASP A 45 13.82 3.58 -14.39
CA ASP A 45 15.11 3.71 -15.05
C ASP A 45 15.88 4.93 -14.55
N LEU A 46 15.20 6.09 -14.45
CA LEU A 46 15.79 7.31 -13.87
C LEU A 46 16.24 7.09 -12.42
N ARG A 47 15.39 6.50 -11.59
CA ARG A 47 15.75 6.18 -10.19
C ARG A 47 16.94 5.22 -10.11
N ASP A 48 16.97 4.20 -10.94
CA ASP A 48 17.98 3.15 -10.88
C ASP A 48 19.34 3.64 -11.42
N ARG A 49 19.34 4.57 -12.37
CA ARG A 49 20.52 5.37 -12.77
C ARG A 49 21.08 6.16 -11.58
N GLU A 50 20.24 6.94 -10.90
CA GLU A 50 20.67 7.73 -9.72
C GLU A 50 21.16 6.85 -8.57
N ARG A 51 20.49 5.71 -8.33
CA ARG A 51 20.88 4.74 -7.31
C ARG A 51 22.26 4.14 -7.61
N THR A 52 22.51 3.81 -8.87
CA THR A 52 23.80 3.27 -9.31
C THR A 52 24.90 4.32 -9.17
N LEU A 53 24.61 5.56 -9.53
CA LEU A 53 25.52 6.69 -9.35
C LEU A 53 25.86 6.93 -7.88
N SER A 54 24.86 7.04 -7.01
CA SER A 54 25.07 7.21 -5.56
C SER A 54 25.95 6.10 -4.96
N ARG A 55 25.69 4.84 -5.35
CA ARG A 55 26.50 3.68 -4.91
C ARG A 55 27.92 3.72 -5.43
N HIS A 56 28.13 4.20 -6.65
CA HIS A 56 29.46 4.37 -7.22
C HIS A 56 30.24 5.42 -6.44
N ARG A 57 29.64 6.61 -6.25
CA ARG A 57 30.26 7.71 -5.50
C ARG A 57 30.62 7.32 -4.08
N ARG A 58 29.74 6.61 -3.39
CA ARG A 58 30.02 6.12 -2.04
C ARG A 58 31.24 5.17 -2.01
N ARG A 59 31.46 4.40 -3.08
CA ARG A 59 32.63 3.52 -3.19
C ARG A 59 33.91 4.28 -3.55
N GLU A 60 33.82 5.28 -4.43
CA GLU A 60 34.93 6.20 -4.73
C GLU A 60 35.36 6.97 -3.48
N THR A 61 34.42 7.56 -2.72
CA THR A 61 34.73 8.26 -1.46
C THR A 61 35.34 7.33 -0.41
N LYS A 62 35.07 6.02 -0.51
CA LYS A 62 35.65 4.99 0.35
C LYS A 62 37.02 4.50 -0.17
N GLY A 63 37.42 4.84 -1.39
CA GLY A 63 38.65 4.35 -2.03
C GLY A 63 38.54 2.90 -2.54
N THR A 64 37.32 2.38 -2.72
CA THR A 64 37.05 0.99 -3.13
C THR A 64 36.60 0.85 -4.59
N ALA A 65 36.60 1.95 -5.34
CA ALA A 65 36.26 1.96 -6.76
C ALA A 65 37.04 3.08 -7.45
N ASP A 66 37.44 2.82 -8.69
CA ASP A 66 38.15 3.79 -9.52
C ASP A 66 37.25 4.97 -9.88
N PRO A 67 37.78 6.20 -9.93
CA PRO A 67 37.01 7.36 -10.34
C PRO A 67 36.57 7.21 -11.80
N ARG A 68 35.26 7.35 -12.05
CA ARG A 68 34.73 7.40 -13.41
C ARG A 68 35.01 8.76 -14.05
N GLY A 69 36.25 8.93 -14.51
CA GLY A 69 36.69 10.11 -15.26
C GLY A 69 36.75 11.41 -14.46
N LYS A 70 37.27 12.47 -15.10
CA LYS A 70 37.63 13.75 -14.45
C LYS A 70 36.45 14.72 -14.21
N SER A 71 35.25 14.44 -14.71
CA SER A 71 34.28 15.52 -15.01
C SER A 71 32.83 15.23 -14.65
N PHE A 72 32.55 14.42 -13.63
CA PHE A 72 31.17 14.26 -13.18
C PHE A 72 30.95 15.10 -11.91
N SER A 73 30.22 16.20 -12.03
CA SER A 73 29.95 17.13 -10.92
C SER A 73 28.81 16.59 -10.04
N GLY A 74 29.10 16.21 -8.79
CA GLY A 74 28.05 15.90 -7.82
C GLY A 74 28.45 14.94 -6.71
N THR A 75 28.04 15.25 -5.48
CA THR A 75 28.25 14.41 -4.29
C THR A 75 27.30 13.21 -4.26
N ALA A 76 27.66 12.15 -3.53
CA ALA A 76 26.78 10.99 -3.32
C ALA A 76 25.43 11.40 -2.69
N GLU A 77 25.42 12.44 -1.85
CA GLU A 77 24.20 13.00 -1.27
C GLU A 77 23.26 13.58 -2.31
N HIS A 78 23.78 14.29 -3.31
CA HIS A 78 22.98 14.88 -4.37
C HIS A 78 22.23 13.80 -5.18
N ALA A 79 22.94 12.72 -5.55
CA ALA A 79 22.34 11.56 -6.21
C ALA A 79 21.27 10.88 -5.32
N ASN A 80 21.51 10.78 -4.00
CA ASN A 80 20.50 10.26 -3.07
C ASN A 80 19.25 11.15 -2.99
N ARG A 81 19.42 12.48 -2.99
CA ARG A 81 18.29 13.43 -3.00
C ARG A 81 17.48 13.27 -4.29
N ARG A 82 18.13 13.24 -5.46
CA ARG A 82 17.47 12.97 -6.76
C ARG A 82 16.75 11.61 -6.79
N GLN A 83 17.40 10.55 -6.30
CA GLN A 83 16.78 9.23 -6.16
C GLN A 83 15.50 9.28 -5.31
N SER A 84 15.48 10.07 -4.22
CA SER A 84 14.31 10.21 -3.36
C SER A 84 13.13 10.89 -4.06
N VAL A 85 13.40 11.85 -4.95
CA VAL A 85 12.39 12.51 -5.78
C VAL A 85 11.75 11.52 -6.76
N PHE A 86 12.56 10.74 -7.48
CA PHE A 86 12.05 9.71 -8.39
C PHE A 86 11.27 8.61 -7.63
N ALA A 87 11.72 8.24 -6.43
CA ALA A 87 10.99 7.29 -5.59
C ALA A 87 9.61 7.83 -5.16
N ALA A 88 9.52 9.11 -4.82
CA ALA A 88 8.26 9.78 -4.49
C ALA A 88 7.31 9.82 -5.71
N ALA A 89 7.85 10.13 -6.88
CA ALA A 89 7.12 10.13 -8.15
C ALA A 89 6.54 8.74 -8.50
N ILE A 90 7.34 7.68 -8.36
CA ILE A 90 6.88 6.29 -8.53
C ILE A 90 5.74 5.97 -7.56
N LYS A 91 5.82 6.47 -6.31
CA LYS A 91 4.76 6.27 -5.31
C LYS A 91 3.45 6.95 -5.75
N ARG A 92 3.50 8.16 -6.32
CA ARG A 92 2.33 8.86 -6.88
C ARG A 92 1.68 8.04 -8.00
N VAL A 93 2.46 7.63 -9.01
CA VAL A 93 1.96 6.80 -10.12
C VAL A 93 1.39 5.46 -9.65
N LYS A 94 2.05 4.77 -8.69
CA LYS A 94 1.54 3.52 -8.11
C LYS A 94 0.20 3.72 -7.39
N ASN A 95 0.02 4.85 -6.72
CA ASN A 95 -1.25 5.17 -6.06
C ASN A 95 -2.36 5.33 -7.09
N GLU A 96 -2.10 5.97 -8.23
CA GLU A 96 -3.08 6.16 -9.30
C GLU A 96 -3.45 4.84 -9.99
N LEU A 97 -2.46 4.01 -10.34
CA LEU A 97 -2.73 2.66 -10.84
C LEU A 97 -3.57 1.82 -9.85
N ARG A 98 -3.32 1.98 -8.55
CA ARG A 98 -4.13 1.33 -7.51
C ARG A 98 -5.54 1.93 -7.41
N ARG A 99 -5.71 3.23 -7.65
CA ARG A 99 -7.01 3.90 -7.71
C ARG A 99 -7.83 3.33 -8.86
N ILE A 100 -7.27 3.30 -10.08
CA ILE A 100 -7.93 2.74 -11.27
C ILE A 100 -8.38 1.29 -11.03
N ARG A 101 -7.47 0.42 -10.58
CA ARG A 101 -7.80 -0.99 -10.27
C ARG A 101 -8.91 -1.15 -9.23
N LYS A 102 -8.96 -0.27 -8.22
CA LYS A 102 -10.04 -0.28 -7.21
C LYS A 102 -11.38 0.15 -7.81
N PHE A 103 -11.39 1.11 -8.73
CA PHE A 103 -12.60 1.52 -9.43
C PHE A 103 -13.12 0.41 -10.34
N GLU A 104 -12.24 -0.24 -11.11
CA GLU A 104 -12.56 -1.41 -11.94
C GLU A 104 -13.19 -2.53 -11.09
N ALA A 105 -12.52 -2.95 -10.01
CA ALA A 105 -13.03 -4.00 -9.12
C ALA A 105 -14.38 -3.64 -8.47
N ARG A 106 -14.61 -2.37 -8.12
CA ARG A 106 -15.90 -1.92 -7.58
C ARG A 106 -17.00 -1.97 -8.63
N ARG A 107 -16.70 -1.61 -9.88
CA ARG A 107 -17.64 -1.69 -11.00
C ARG A 107 -18.04 -3.15 -11.25
N GLU A 108 -17.07 -4.05 -11.34
CA GLU A 108 -17.31 -5.49 -11.51
C GLU A 108 -18.18 -6.08 -10.39
N LEU A 109 -17.90 -5.71 -9.13
CA LEU A 109 -18.69 -6.13 -7.98
C LEU A 109 -20.14 -5.63 -8.08
N GLY A 110 -20.34 -4.38 -8.48
CA GLY A 110 -21.67 -3.80 -8.70
C GLY A 110 -22.46 -4.54 -9.80
N GLU A 111 -21.81 -4.85 -10.91
CA GLU A 111 -22.41 -5.61 -12.02
C GLU A 111 -22.74 -7.05 -11.62
N ALA A 112 -21.86 -7.72 -10.87
CA ALA A 112 -22.12 -9.05 -10.32
C ALA A 112 -23.30 -9.04 -9.34
N ALA A 113 -23.40 -8.03 -8.46
CA ALA A 113 -24.52 -7.88 -7.53
C ALA A 113 -25.85 -7.66 -8.25
N ARG A 114 -25.88 -6.82 -9.31
CA ARG A 114 -27.08 -6.62 -10.15
C ARG A 114 -27.51 -7.92 -10.83
N ARG A 115 -26.56 -8.69 -11.39
CA ARG A 115 -26.84 -10.01 -11.99
C ARG A 115 -27.41 -11.00 -10.98
N ALA A 116 -26.80 -11.11 -9.80
CA ALA A 116 -27.28 -11.99 -8.73
C ALA A 116 -28.69 -11.61 -8.25
N LEU A 117 -28.97 -10.31 -8.14
CA LEU A 117 -30.29 -9.81 -7.79
C LEU A 117 -31.33 -10.12 -8.88
N ALA A 118 -30.98 -9.98 -10.15
CA ALA A 118 -31.85 -10.34 -11.27
C ALA A 118 -32.19 -11.84 -11.25
N LEU A 119 -31.19 -12.71 -11.06
CA LEU A 119 -31.39 -14.15 -10.89
C LEU A 119 -32.28 -14.48 -9.69
N ARG A 120 -32.08 -13.79 -8.56
CA ARG A 120 -32.92 -13.94 -7.37
C ARG A 120 -34.37 -13.52 -7.64
N ARG A 121 -34.61 -12.47 -8.42
CA ARG A 121 -35.96 -12.02 -8.78
C ARG A 121 -36.64 -12.99 -9.75
N ALA A 122 -35.90 -13.52 -10.73
CA ALA A 122 -36.40 -14.49 -11.71
C ALA A 122 -36.77 -15.82 -11.05
N ARG A 123 -35.98 -16.25 -10.06
CA ARG A 123 -36.27 -17.42 -9.23
C ARG A 123 -37.39 -17.05 -8.25
N GLN A 124 -38.64 -17.02 -8.71
CA GLN A 124 -39.80 -16.77 -7.87
C GLN A 124 -39.79 -17.78 -6.70
N PHE A 125 -39.42 -17.31 -5.50
CA PHE A 125 -39.38 -18.17 -4.32
C PHE A 125 -40.82 -18.38 -3.83
N SER A 126 -41.35 -19.59 -3.97
CA SER A 126 -42.57 -19.99 -3.27
C SER A 126 -42.23 -20.05 -1.78
N ARG A 127 -42.71 -19.06 -1.01
CA ARG A 127 -42.62 -19.14 0.45
C ARG A 127 -43.57 -20.23 0.93
N PRO A 128 -43.13 -21.14 1.83
CA PRO A 128 -44.07 -22.05 2.47
C PRO A 128 -45.12 -21.22 3.21
N ARG A 129 -46.38 -21.60 3.11
CA ARG A 129 -47.45 -20.98 3.89
C ARG A 129 -47.16 -21.22 5.37
N THR A 130 -46.86 -20.16 6.11
CA THR A 130 -46.81 -20.19 7.57
C THR A 130 -48.23 -20.29 8.09
N THR A 131 -48.70 -21.52 8.29
CA THR A 131 -49.91 -21.78 9.07
C THR A 131 -49.60 -21.46 10.54
N PRO A 132 -50.53 -20.83 11.30
CA PRO A 132 -50.34 -20.63 12.73
C PRO A 132 -50.16 -21.99 13.42
N THR A 133 -49.00 -22.23 14.02
CA THR A 133 -48.75 -23.41 14.85
C THR A 133 -48.96 -23.05 16.33
N SER A 134 -49.76 -23.85 17.04
CA SER A 134 -50.03 -23.72 18.47
C SER A 134 -48.75 -23.91 19.30
N HIS A 135 -48.28 -22.83 19.93
CA HIS A 135 -47.44 -22.69 21.13
C HIS A 135 -46.20 -23.57 21.41
N ASP A 136 -45.82 -24.53 20.56
CA ASP A 136 -44.48 -25.10 20.59
C ASP A 136 -43.55 -24.10 19.88
N GLY A 137 -42.89 -23.25 20.67
CA GLY A 137 -41.94 -22.24 20.17
C GLY A 137 -40.79 -22.82 19.33
N MET A 138 -39.86 -21.97 18.89
CA MET A 138 -38.71 -22.41 18.10
C MET A 138 -37.91 -23.50 18.84
N ARG A 139 -37.80 -24.70 18.25
CA ARG A 139 -36.85 -25.72 18.72
C ARG A 139 -35.43 -25.17 18.60
N SER A 140 -34.71 -25.12 19.73
CA SER A 140 -33.30 -24.71 19.75
C SER A 140 -32.48 -25.67 18.88
N ILE A 141 -31.88 -25.14 17.81
CA ILE A 141 -30.93 -25.90 16.99
C ILE A 141 -29.54 -25.63 17.59
N PRO A 142 -28.92 -26.61 18.27
CA PRO A 142 -27.59 -26.40 18.83
C PRO A 142 -26.57 -26.19 17.72
N SER A 143 -25.65 -25.24 17.94
CA SER A 143 -24.53 -25.01 17.03
C SER A 143 -23.69 -26.28 16.88
N ARG A 144 -23.61 -26.82 15.66
CA ARG A 144 -22.72 -27.95 15.31
C ARG A 144 -21.24 -27.56 15.26
N ARG A 145 -20.89 -26.30 15.51
CA ARG A 145 -19.48 -25.85 15.53
C ARG A 145 -18.76 -26.54 16.68
N ARG A 146 -17.64 -27.19 16.36
CA ARG A 146 -16.75 -27.83 17.35
C ARG A 146 -16.27 -26.78 18.36
N LEU A 147 -16.68 -26.90 19.61
CA LEU A 147 -16.16 -26.10 20.71
C LEU A 147 -14.68 -26.47 20.92
N LYS A 148 -13.76 -25.55 20.59
CA LYS A 148 -12.35 -25.71 20.96
C LYS A 148 -12.19 -25.41 22.45
N LYS A 149 -12.29 -26.43 23.31
CA LYS A 149 -11.88 -26.31 24.71
C LYS A 149 -10.36 -26.13 24.75
N LEU A 150 -9.92 -24.93 25.10
CA LEU A 150 -8.51 -24.68 25.38
C LEU A 150 -8.20 -25.12 26.82
N PRO A 151 -7.05 -25.76 27.08
CA PRO A 151 -6.66 -26.10 28.44
C PRO A 151 -6.50 -24.82 29.27
N PRO A 152 -7.01 -24.78 30.52
CA PRO A 152 -7.02 -23.59 31.36
C PRO A 152 -5.62 -23.03 31.64
N GLU A 153 -4.61 -23.91 31.70
CA GLU A 153 -3.19 -23.53 31.85
C GLU A 153 -2.69 -22.61 30.72
N LYS A 154 -3.17 -22.84 29.48
CA LYS A 154 -2.78 -22.03 28.32
C LYS A 154 -3.39 -20.64 28.39
N ILE A 155 -4.61 -20.54 28.92
CA ILE A 155 -5.29 -19.25 29.17
C ILE A 155 -4.52 -18.47 30.24
N GLY A 156 -4.19 -19.12 31.36
CA GLY A 156 -3.40 -18.53 32.44
C GLY A 156 -2.02 -18.05 31.97
N ARG A 157 -1.28 -18.91 31.24
CA ARG A 157 0.05 -18.58 30.69
C ARG A 157 0.01 -17.34 29.79
N VAL A 158 -0.94 -17.27 28.84
CA VAL A 158 -1.07 -16.12 27.92
C VAL A 158 -1.48 -14.86 28.68
N SER A 159 -2.41 -14.97 29.63
CA SER A 159 -2.83 -13.85 30.47
C SER A 159 -1.65 -13.26 31.27
N GLN A 160 -0.87 -14.11 31.93
CA GLN A 160 0.31 -13.69 32.70
C GLN A 160 1.40 -13.11 31.80
N ALA A 161 1.64 -13.70 30.63
CA ALA A 161 2.59 -13.15 29.66
C ALA A 161 2.18 -11.75 29.19
N ASN A 162 0.89 -11.53 28.90
CA ASN A 162 0.36 -10.23 28.50
C ASN A 162 0.48 -9.21 29.64
N LYS A 163 0.14 -9.60 30.87
CA LYS A 163 0.28 -8.74 32.07
C LYS A 163 1.73 -8.28 32.27
N ARG A 164 2.69 -9.22 32.16
CA ARG A 164 4.14 -8.90 32.24
C ARG A 164 4.60 -7.99 31.11
N ALA A 165 4.16 -8.24 29.88
CA ALA A 165 4.52 -7.41 28.73
C ALA A 165 3.96 -5.99 28.85
N GLN A 166 2.74 -5.84 29.39
CA GLN A 166 2.12 -4.55 29.65
C GLN A 166 2.88 -3.78 30.73
N ALA A 167 3.18 -4.42 31.87
CA ALA A 167 3.97 -3.80 32.94
C ALA A 167 5.36 -3.31 32.45
N ARG A 168 6.03 -4.06 31.57
CA ARG A 168 7.30 -3.62 30.96
C ARG A 168 7.11 -2.38 30.07
N ARG A 169 6.00 -2.30 29.32
CA ARG A 169 5.67 -1.13 28.49
C ARG A 169 5.37 0.09 29.35
N ASP A 170 4.62 -0.09 30.44
CA ASP A 170 4.22 0.98 31.34
C ASP A 170 5.42 1.50 32.14
N ALA A 171 6.31 0.62 32.62
CA ALA A 171 7.56 0.99 33.26
C ALA A 171 8.49 1.78 32.31
N LYS A 172 8.47 1.48 31.01
CA LYS A 172 9.23 2.23 30.00
C LYS A 172 8.62 3.61 29.72
N ARG A 173 7.30 3.76 29.83
CA ARG A 173 6.59 5.04 29.69
C ARG A 173 6.73 5.93 30.93
N GLY A 174 6.78 5.35 32.13
CA GLY A 174 6.92 6.07 33.39
C GLY A 174 8.34 6.59 33.69
N ARG A 175 9.37 6.13 32.99
CA ARG A 175 10.76 6.61 33.11
C ARG A 175 11.13 7.70 32.09
N GLY A 176 10.14 8.26 31.40
CA GLY A 176 10.29 9.29 30.37
C GLY A 176 9.74 10.66 30.79
N ASN A 177 9.92 11.03 32.06
CA ASN A 177 9.92 12.41 32.55
C ASN A 177 11.31 12.72 33.09
#